data_AF-A0A9W8KDJ1-F1
#
_entry.id   AF-A0A9W8KDJ1-F1
#
_cell.length_a   1.000
_cell.length_b   1.000
_cell.length_c   1.000
_cell.angle_alpha   90.00
_cell.angle_beta   90.00
_cell.angle_gamma   90.00
#
_symmetry.space_group_name_H-M   'P 1'
#
loop_
_entity.id
_entity.type
_entity.pdbx_description
1 polymer ?
#
loop_
_entity_poly.entity_id
_entity_poly.type
_entity_poly.pdbx_seq_one_letter_code
_entity_poly.pdbx_strand_id
1 'polypeptide(L)'
;MEKTAEDYMYDDGADERDAKWAESELLRGSKTDAVLSCPQCLTQICFVCQRHARFSEQFRALSAQHCEIRDDQVFVYGPRGLLEPKTEQTPKDAEVFRLVECSKCQARVGVADSDDVYHLFSVVVGM
;
A
#
# COMPACT_ATOMS: atom_id res chain seq x y z
N MET A 1 0.58 -38.05 -35.45
CA MET A 1 1.03 -36.65 -35.52
C MET A 1 1.14 -36.19 -34.08
N GLU A 2 2.31 -36.40 -33.49
CA GLU A 2 2.59 -35.97 -32.12
C GLU A 2 2.71 -34.46 -32.14
N LYS A 3 1.81 -33.77 -31.43
CA LYS A 3 1.93 -32.34 -31.19
C LYS A 3 3.12 -32.15 -30.24
N THR A 4 4.17 -31.48 -30.71
CA THR A 4 5.31 -31.10 -29.87
C THR A 4 4.87 -30.03 -28.87
N ALA A 5 5.57 -29.88 -27.75
CA ALA A 5 5.25 -28.89 -26.70
C ALA A 5 5.12 -27.45 -27.23
N GLU A 6 5.76 -27.15 -28.37
CA GLU A 6 5.67 -25.88 -29.11
C GLU A 6 4.27 -25.60 -29.70
N ASP A 7 3.37 -26.59 -29.76
CA ASP A 7 2.00 -26.46 -30.30
C ASP A 7 0.97 -26.08 -29.21
N TYR A 8 1.41 -25.98 -27.94
CA TYR A 8 0.62 -25.42 -26.86
C TYR A 8 1.05 -23.95 -26.66
N MET A 9 0.10 -23.02 -26.67
CA MET A 9 0.31 -21.58 -26.44
C MET A 9 0.73 -21.25 -24.98
N TYR A 10 1.27 -22.22 -24.25
CA TYR A 10 1.63 -22.14 -22.84
C TYR A 10 3.14 -22.35 -22.69
N ASP A 11 3.79 -21.42 -22.00
CA ASP A 11 5.18 -21.55 -21.57
C ASP A 11 5.18 -22.04 -20.12
N ASP A 12 5.47 -23.33 -19.94
CA ASP A 12 5.47 -23.99 -18.63
C ASP A 12 6.43 -23.33 -17.62
N GLY A 13 7.41 -22.53 -18.07
CA GLY A 13 8.36 -21.85 -17.20
C GLY A 13 8.11 -20.35 -17.03
N ALA A 14 6.98 -19.81 -17.52
CA ALA A 14 6.68 -18.39 -17.39
C ALA A 14 6.46 -17.98 -15.93
N ASP A 15 5.68 -18.78 -15.19
CA ASP A 15 5.35 -18.52 -13.79
C ASP A 15 6.60 -18.47 -12.89
N GLU A 16 7.55 -19.40 -13.07
CA GLU A 16 8.80 -19.36 -12.28
C GLU A 16 9.66 -18.15 -12.58
N ARG A 17 9.66 -17.66 -13.83
CA ARG A 17 10.43 -16.45 -14.19
C ARG A 17 9.77 -15.22 -13.58
N ASP A 18 8.46 -15.13 -13.63
CA ASP A 18 7.70 -14.01 -13.05
C ASP A 18 7.82 -13.99 -11.52
N ALA A 19 7.78 -15.15 -10.86
CA ALA A 19 7.99 -15.27 -9.43
C ALA A 19 9.39 -14.77 -9.00
N LYS A 20 10.45 -15.17 -9.74
CA LYS A 20 11.82 -14.70 -9.47
C LYS A 20 11.95 -13.21 -9.68
N TRP A 21 11.34 -12.67 -10.73
CA TRP A 21 11.32 -11.24 -11.00
C TRP A 21 10.60 -10.47 -9.88
N ALA A 22 9.45 -10.96 -9.42
CA ALA A 22 8.72 -10.35 -8.32
C ALA A 22 9.53 -10.35 -7.02
N GLU A 23 10.21 -11.45 -6.69
CA GLU A 23 11.08 -11.55 -5.53
C GLU A 23 12.26 -10.55 -5.61
N SER A 24 12.90 -10.42 -6.78
CA SER A 24 14.05 -9.54 -6.96
C SER A 24 13.67 -8.05 -7.01
N GLU A 25 12.64 -7.69 -7.77
CA GLU A 25 12.31 -6.30 -8.07
C GLU A 25 11.28 -5.69 -7.12
N LEU A 26 10.22 -6.43 -6.79
CA LEU A 26 9.12 -5.92 -5.95
C LEU A 26 9.43 -6.10 -4.46
N LEU A 27 9.91 -7.27 -4.06
CA LEU A 27 10.21 -7.55 -2.65
C LEU A 27 11.65 -7.15 -2.28
N ARG A 28 12.59 -7.23 -3.22
CA ARG A 28 14.03 -6.98 -2.99
C ARG A 28 14.57 -7.78 -1.80
N GLY A 29 14.10 -9.02 -1.66
CA GLY A 29 14.41 -9.89 -0.52
C GLY A 29 13.78 -9.48 0.82
N SER A 30 12.93 -8.46 0.84
CA SER A 30 12.18 -8.05 2.03
C SER A 30 11.03 -9.02 2.29
N LYS A 31 10.79 -9.33 3.56
CA LYS A 31 9.56 -10.02 3.97
C LYS A 31 8.42 -9.01 4.04
N THR A 32 7.28 -9.39 3.48
CA THR A 32 6.04 -8.61 3.52
C THR A 32 4.95 -9.43 4.20
N ASP A 33 4.07 -8.77 4.94
CA ASP A 33 2.92 -9.43 5.57
C ASP A 33 1.74 -9.56 4.60
N ALA A 34 1.67 -8.71 3.57
CA ALA A 34 0.57 -8.66 2.61
C ALA A 34 0.94 -7.90 1.32
N VAL A 35 0.22 -8.19 0.23
CA VAL A 35 0.12 -7.30 -0.93
C VAL A 35 -1.19 -6.52 -0.82
N LEU A 36 -1.14 -5.20 -0.97
CA LEU A 36 -2.30 -4.33 -0.76
C LEU A 36 -2.79 -3.75 -2.08
N SER A 37 -4.10 -3.71 -2.24
CA SER A 37 -4.80 -3.16 -3.41
C SER A 37 -5.79 -2.08 -3.02
N CYS A 38 -5.99 -1.12 -3.93
CA CYS A 38 -7.01 -0.09 -3.78
C CYS A 38 -8.41 -0.74 -3.74
N PRO A 39 -9.29 -0.38 -2.79
CA PRO A 39 -10.58 -1.03 -2.64
C PRO A 39 -11.57 -0.75 -3.78
N GLN A 40 -11.38 0.36 -4.50
CA GLN A 40 -12.33 0.79 -5.53
C GLN A 40 -11.95 0.30 -6.93
N CYS A 41 -10.66 0.35 -7.30
CA CYS A 41 -10.19 -0.02 -8.63
C CYS A 41 -9.26 -1.24 -8.64
N LEU A 42 -9.01 -1.86 -7.48
CA LEU A 42 -8.17 -3.05 -7.30
C LEU A 42 -6.73 -2.92 -7.82
N THR A 43 -6.28 -1.70 -8.11
CA THR A 43 -4.88 -1.43 -8.44
C THR A 43 -4.01 -1.79 -7.24
N GLN A 44 -2.97 -2.60 -7.46
CA GLN A 44 -1.99 -2.93 -6.43
C GLN A 44 -1.22 -1.68 -6.03
N ILE A 45 -1.28 -1.29 -4.76
CA ILE A 45 -0.67 -0.06 -4.25
C ILE A 45 0.52 -0.30 -3.33
N CYS A 46 0.72 -1.52 -2.84
CA CYS A 46 1.86 -1.82 -1.97
C CYS A 46 2.22 -3.30 -2.01
N PHE A 47 3.51 -3.59 -2.17
CA PHE A 47 4.04 -4.95 -2.22
C PHE A 47 4.79 -5.33 -0.94
N VAL A 48 5.38 -4.35 -0.25
CA VAL A 48 6.14 -4.55 0.99
C VAL A 48 5.51 -3.73 2.10
N CYS A 49 4.83 -4.39 3.02
CA CYS A 49 4.24 -3.76 4.20
C CYS A 49 4.36 -4.66 5.43
N GLN A 50 4.21 -4.02 6.59
CA GLN A 50 4.15 -4.67 7.89
C GLN A 50 2.77 -4.43 8.49
N ARG A 51 2.16 -5.46 9.03
CA ARG A 51 0.88 -5.38 9.70
C ARG A 51 1.03 -4.59 11.00
N HIS A 52 0.09 -3.69 11.26
CA HIS A 52 0.10 -2.90 12.48
C HIS A 52 -0.11 -3.80 13.71
N ALA A 53 0.72 -3.65 14.76
CA ALA A 53 0.72 -4.53 15.93
C ALA A 53 -0.64 -4.56 16.67
N ARG A 54 -1.37 -3.45 16.67
CA ARG A 54 -2.67 -3.33 17.35
C ARG A 54 -3.87 -3.61 16.46
N PHE A 55 -3.76 -3.36 15.16
CA PHE A 55 -4.90 -3.35 14.25
C PHE A 55 -4.59 -4.23 13.03
N SER A 56 -5.19 -5.42 13.00
CA SER A 56 -5.02 -6.40 11.93
C SER A 56 -5.41 -5.88 10.55
N GLU A 57 -6.32 -4.91 10.50
CA GLU A 57 -6.81 -4.31 9.26
C GLU A 57 -5.86 -3.22 8.70
N GLN A 58 -4.83 -2.82 9.46
CA GLN A 58 -3.96 -1.69 9.12
C GLN A 58 -2.53 -2.15 8.85
N PHE A 59 -1.86 -1.43 7.97
CA PHE A 59 -0.53 -1.78 7.48
C PHE A 59 0.35 -0.54 7.43
N ARG A 60 1.63 -0.71 7.76
CA ARG A 60 2.67 0.31 7.61
C ARG A 60 3.59 -0.05 6.46
N ALA A 61 3.92 0.91 5.62
CA ALA A 61 4.81 0.72 4.49
C ALA A 61 5.75 1.91 4.31
N LEU A 62 6.98 1.64 3.89
CA LEU A 62 7.96 2.68 3.55
C LEU A 62 7.74 3.22 2.13
N SER A 63 7.00 2.49 1.30
CA SER A 63 6.72 2.87 -0.08
C SER A 63 5.35 2.36 -0.52
N ALA A 64 4.60 3.19 -1.23
CA ALA A 64 3.39 2.80 -1.92
C ALA A 64 3.48 3.21 -3.41
N GLN A 65 2.97 2.37 -4.30
CA GLN A 65 2.86 2.64 -5.72
C GLN A 65 1.46 3.14 -6.05
N HIS A 66 1.36 3.95 -7.11
CA HIS A 66 0.09 4.48 -7.60
C HIS A 66 -0.71 5.24 -6.52
N CYS A 67 -0.01 5.83 -5.55
CA CYS A 67 -0.56 6.66 -4.49
C CYS A 67 -0.07 8.10 -4.62
N GLU A 68 -0.94 9.05 -4.26
CA GLU A 68 -0.64 10.49 -4.17
C GLU A 68 -0.88 10.97 -2.74
N ILE A 69 0.06 11.76 -2.23
CA ILE A 69 -0.08 12.43 -0.94
C ILE A 69 -0.72 13.79 -1.17
N ARG A 70 -1.79 14.07 -0.43
CA ARG A 70 -2.51 15.34 -0.44
C ARG A 70 -2.02 16.22 0.71
N ASP A 71 -1.16 17.19 0.39
CA ASP A 71 -0.62 18.13 1.37
C ASP A 71 -1.67 19.14 1.89
N ASP A 72 -2.79 19.29 1.17
CA ASP A 72 -3.93 20.14 1.57
C ASP A 72 -4.80 19.50 2.66
N GLN A 73 -4.81 18.17 2.75
CA GLN A 73 -5.63 17.41 3.70
C GLN A 73 -4.74 16.83 4.81
N VAL A 74 -4.53 17.64 5.86
CA VAL A 74 -3.71 17.30 7.03
C VAL A 74 -4.58 16.97 8.23
N PHE A 75 -4.23 15.87 8.91
CA PHE A 75 -4.89 15.33 10.09
C PHE A 75 -3.91 15.24 11.26
N VAL A 76 -4.46 15.17 12.46
CA VAL A 76 -3.76 15.10 13.75
C VAL A 76 -4.59 14.23 14.70
N TYR A 77 -3.96 13.56 15.67
CA TYR A 77 -4.72 12.83 16.68
C TYR A 77 -5.35 13.80 17.69
N GLY A 78 -6.68 13.76 17.77
CA GLY A 78 -7.44 14.49 18.78
C GLY A 78 -7.32 13.85 20.18
N PRO A 79 -7.88 14.49 21.22
CA PRO A 79 -7.82 14.00 22.60
C PRO A 79 -8.48 12.63 22.81
N ARG A 80 -9.33 12.20 21.88
CA ARG A 80 -9.98 10.88 21.87
C ARG A 80 -9.17 9.78 21.17
N GLY A 81 -7.97 10.11 20.66
CA GLY A 81 -7.14 9.18 19.88
C GLY A 81 -7.71 8.89 18.48
N LEU A 82 -8.58 9.77 17.97
CA LEU A 82 -9.13 9.69 16.61
C LEU A 82 -8.39 10.69 15.72
N LEU A 83 -8.21 10.32 14.45
CA LEU A 83 -7.66 11.22 13.44
C LEU A 83 -8.69 12.31 13.12
N GLU A 84 -8.34 13.56 13.37
CA GLU A 84 -9.20 14.74 13.16
C GLU A 84 -8.48 15.74 12.24
N PRO A 85 -9.19 16.54 11.42
CA PRO A 85 -8.55 17.56 10.59
C PRO A 85 -7.76 18.56 11.43
N LYS A 86 -6.58 18.94 10.95
CA LYS A 86 -5.74 19.96 11.59
C LYS A 86 -6.47 21.30 11.60
N THR A 87 -6.47 21.98 12.75
CA THR A 87 -7.08 23.30 12.94
C THR A 87 -6.03 24.27 13.49
N GLU A 88 -6.32 25.57 13.53
CA GLU A 88 -5.38 26.55 14.11
C GLU A 88 -5.12 26.33 15.61
N GLN A 89 -5.99 25.57 16.28
CA GLN A 89 -5.94 25.30 17.71
C GLN A 89 -5.09 24.06 18.05
N THR A 90 -4.61 23.32 17.06
CA THR A 90 -3.75 22.16 17.32
C THR A 90 -2.36 22.60 17.76
N PRO A 91 -1.73 21.93 18.75
CA PRO A 91 -0.35 22.25 19.14
C PRO A 91 0.60 22.18 17.94
N LYS A 92 1.56 23.11 17.88
CA LYS A 92 2.54 23.17 16.78
C LYS A 92 3.41 21.92 16.68
N ASP A 93 3.62 21.24 17.81
CA ASP A 93 4.45 20.05 17.93
C ASP A 93 3.66 18.74 17.77
N ALA A 94 2.39 18.81 17.37
CA ALA A 94 1.59 17.62 17.13
C ALA A 94 2.06 16.87 15.87
N GLU A 95 2.10 15.54 15.96
CA GLU A 95 2.34 14.66 14.82
C GLU A 95 1.25 14.85 13.76
N VAL A 96 1.67 15.09 12.52
CA VAL A 96 0.79 15.39 11.40
C VAL A 96 0.73 14.21 10.44
N PHE A 97 -0.47 13.98 9.90
CA PHE A 97 -0.75 12.92 8.97
C PHE A 97 -1.37 13.52 7.70
N ARG A 98 -0.78 13.26 6.55
CA ARG A 98 -1.29 13.74 5.25
C ARG A 98 -2.09 12.64 4.58
N LEU A 99 -3.20 12.99 3.95
CA LEU A 99 -4.04 11.99 3.27
C LEU A 99 -3.29 11.33 2.12
N VAL A 100 -3.48 10.03 1.97
CA VAL A 100 -2.98 9.24 0.84
C VAL A 100 -4.17 8.72 0.04
N GLU A 101 -4.19 9.05 -1.25
CA GLU A 101 -5.21 8.65 -2.21
C GLU A 101 -4.61 7.79 -3.32
N CYS A 102 -5.43 6.93 -3.92
CA CYS A 102 -5.05 6.22 -5.13
C CYS A 102 -5.00 7.19 -6.32
N SER A 103 -3.87 7.28 -7.01
CA SER A 103 -3.69 8.10 -8.23
C SER A 103 -4.63 7.70 -9.39
N LYS A 104 -5.18 6.47 -9.38
CA LYS A 104 -6.04 5.96 -10.46
C LYS A 104 -7.51 6.34 -10.29
N CYS A 105 -8.03 6.29 -9.07
CA CYS A 105 -9.46 6.46 -8.79
C CYS A 105 -9.77 7.43 -7.64
N GLN A 106 -8.75 8.05 -7.06
CA GLN A 106 -8.83 9.03 -5.97
C GLN A 106 -9.46 8.49 -4.68
N ALA A 107 -9.65 7.17 -4.56
CA ALA A 107 -10.09 6.56 -3.32
C ALA A 107 -9.06 6.80 -2.21
N ARG A 108 -9.53 7.14 -1.01
CA ARG A 108 -8.70 7.29 0.18
C ARG A 108 -8.23 5.91 0.64
N VAL A 109 -6.91 5.73 0.70
CA VAL A 109 -6.31 4.42 1.02
C VAL A 109 -5.54 4.44 2.34
N GLY A 110 -5.16 5.61 2.83
CA GLY A 110 -4.47 5.76 4.10
C GLY A 110 -4.04 7.19 4.41
N VAL A 111 -3.03 7.32 5.28
CA VAL A 111 -2.33 8.58 5.57
C VAL A 111 -0.82 8.36 5.61
N ALA A 112 -0.03 9.40 5.42
CA ALA A 112 1.42 9.39 5.57
C ALA A 112 1.81 10.29 6.75
N ASP A 113 2.69 9.82 7.63
CA ASP A 113 3.22 10.63 8.74
C ASP A 113 4.33 11.60 8.29
N SER A 114 4.97 12.27 9.24
CA SER A 114 6.07 13.21 8.97
C SER A 114 7.36 12.55 8.50
N ASP A 115 7.51 11.24 8.75
CA ASP A 115 8.68 10.45 8.33
C ASP A 115 8.41 9.75 6.97
N ASP A 116 7.37 10.19 6.25
CA ASP A 116 6.90 9.62 4.99
C ASP A 116 6.55 8.11 5.08
N VAL A 117 6.18 7.63 6.27
CA VAL A 117 5.68 6.27 6.43
C VAL A 117 4.19 6.25 6.16
N TYR A 118 3.79 5.34 5.27
CA TYR A 118 2.39 5.14 4.90
C TYR A 118 1.69 4.26 5.93
N HIS A 119 0.56 4.74 6.45
CA HIS A 119 -0.39 4.02 7.30
C HIS A 119 -1.65 3.73 6.49
N LEU A 120 -1.75 2.52 5.96
CA LEU A 120 -2.79 2.07 5.03
C LEU A 120 -3.87 1.30 5.80
N PHE A 121 -5.14 1.71 5.66
CA PHE A 121 -6.26 1.14 6.43
C PHE A 121 -7.57 1.01 5.64
N SER A 122 -7.63 1.50 4.40
CA SER A 122 -8.76 1.32 3.48
C SER A 122 -8.26 0.63 2.23
N VAL A 123 -7.88 -0.64 2.40
CA VAL A 123 -7.20 -1.46 1.39
C VAL A 123 -7.76 -2.87 1.34
N VAL A 124 -7.63 -3.51 0.19
CA VAL A 124 -7.92 -4.94 0.01
C VAL A 124 -6.61 -5.70 0.12
N VAL A 125 -6.59 -6.74 0.95
CA VAL A 125 -5.44 -7.61 1.16
C VAL A 125 -5.47 -8.74 0.14
N GLY A 126 -4.42 -8.85 -0.67
CA GLY A 126 -4.12 -10.01 -1.51
C GLY A 126 -3.12 -10.93 -0.82
N MET A 127 -3.29 -12.24 -1.04
CA MET A 127 -2.34 -13.28 -0.63
C MET A 127 -1.20 -13.41 -1.64
#